data_AF-A0A7J7IHR0-F1
#
_entry.id   AF-A0A7J7IHR0-F1
#
_cell.length_a   1.000
_cell.length_b   1.000
_cell.length_c   1.000
_cell.angle_alpha   90.00
_cell.angle_beta   90.00
_cell.angle_gamma   90.00
#
_symmetry.space_group_name_H-M   'P 1'
#
loop_
_entity.id
_entity.type
_entity.pdbx_description
1 polymer ?
#
loop_
_entity_poly.entity_id
_entity_poly.type
_entity_poly.pdbx_seq_one_letter_code
_entity_poly.pdbx_strand_id
1 'polypeptide(L)'
;MPRQVLTLQVGQCGNQIGFEFWKQLCLEHGIGRDGRLEPYAIQGVDRKDCFFYEADDTRYVPRALLIDLEPRVIQSVKNSSFGPLFNPENFFLDIRDRGGAGNNWASGYSQGQALDELLFDMIDREAENADSLAGFQLCHSIAGGTGSGLGSYLMEQLRDRYPKQVLQTYSIFPNQSYGLGSGERHADAREHGNGGGLNTGLSPTDEDD
;
A
#
# COMPACT_ATOMS: atom_id res chain seq x y z
N MET A 1 -16.11 -6.75 21.80
CA MET A 1 -15.24 -7.58 20.94
C MET A 1 -14.07 -6.73 20.47
N PRO A 2 -12.89 -7.33 20.26
CA PRO A 2 -11.73 -6.64 19.69
C PRO A 2 -12.05 -6.05 18.33
N ARG A 3 -11.53 -4.86 18.03
CA ARG A 3 -11.62 -4.26 16.69
C ARG A 3 -10.34 -4.59 15.94
N GLN A 4 -10.39 -5.68 15.17
CA GLN A 4 -9.23 -6.18 14.42
C GLN A 4 -9.04 -5.38 13.14
N VAL A 5 -7.78 -5.13 12.78
CA VAL A 5 -7.41 -4.35 11.60
C VAL A 5 -6.50 -5.18 10.72
N LEU A 6 -6.81 -5.27 9.42
CA LEU A 6 -5.94 -5.88 8.42
C LEU A 6 -5.10 -4.81 7.74
N THR A 7 -3.77 -4.94 7.81
CA THR A 7 -2.85 -4.00 7.15
C THR A 7 -2.46 -4.52 5.77
N LEU A 8 -2.66 -3.70 4.74
CA LEU A 8 -2.20 -3.94 3.38
C LEU A 8 -1.00 -3.03 3.09
N GLN A 9 0.17 -3.62 2.88
CA GLN A 9 1.39 -2.90 2.53
C GLN A 9 1.62 -3.04 1.03
N VAL A 10 1.55 -1.94 0.28
CA VAL A 10 1.51 -2.00 -1.19
C VAL A 10 2.65 -1.21 -1.80
N GLY A 11 3.45 -1.92 -2.59
CA GLY A 11 4.61 -1.42 -3.30
C GLY A 11 5.82 -1.11 -2.40
N GLN A 12 6.93 -0.77 -3.05
CA GLN A 12 8.24 -0.62 -2.40
C GLN A 12 8.23 0.25 -1.13
N CYS A 13 7.58 1.42 -1.19
CA CYS A 13 7.56 2.36 -0.06
C CYS A 13 6.61 1.88 1.06
N GLY A 14 5.44 1.36 0.70
CA GLY A 14 4.47 0.83 1.67
C GLY A 14 5.05 -0.34 2.46
N ASN A 15 5.74 -1.27 1.79
CA ASN A 15 6.40 -2.41 2.43
C ASN A 15 7.55 -1.99 3.36
N GLN A 16 8.36 -0.98 3.00
CA GLN A 16 9.45 -0.51 3.87
C GLN A 16 8.95 0.18 5.14
N ILE A 17 7.96 1.05 5.02
CA ILE A 17 7.38 1.74 6.18
C ILE A 17 6.60 0.77 7.04
N GLY A 18 5.81 -0.09 6.41
CA GLY A 18 5.07 -1.14 7.07
C GLY A 18 5.97 -2.11 7.83
N PHE A 19 7.16 -2.43 7.31
CA PHE A 19 8.14 -3.26 8.00
C PHE A 19 8.66 -2.60 9.29
N GLU A 20 9.03 -1.31 9.25
CA GLU A 20 9.44 -0.58 10.45
C GLU A 20 8.30 -0.39 11.46
N PHE A 21 7.08 -0.16 10.97
CA PHE A 21 5.88 -0.11 11.81
C PHE A 21 5.69 -1.41 12.63
N TRP A 22 5.79 -2.58 11.98
CA TRP A 22 5.65 -3.85 12.70
C TRP A 22 6.78 -4.12 13.69
N LYS A 23 8.01 -3.73 13.37
CA LYS A 23 9.13 -3.82 14.32
C LYS A 23 8.89 -2.99 15.57
N GLN A 24 8.35 -1.79 15.40
CA GLN A 24 8.03 -0.90 16.50
C GLN A 24 6.87 -1.45 17.35
N LEU A 25 5.79 -1.95 16.73
CA LEU A 25 4.70 -2.60 17.47
C LEU A 25 5.17 -3.83 18.25
N CYS A 26 6.04 -4.65 17.66
CA CYS A 26 6.62 -5.79 18.37
C CYS A 26 7.39 -5.35 19.61
N LEU A 27 8.20 -4.28 19.49
CA LEU A 27 8.93 -3.72 20.63
C LEU A 27 7.99 -3.22 21.74
N GLU A 28 6.92 -2.50 21.38
CA GLU A 28 5.95 -1.96 22.33
C GLU A 28 5.16 -3.05 23.06
N HIS A 29 4.82 -4.12 22.36
CA HIS A 29 4.05 -5.24 22.90
C HIS A 29 4.92 -6.35 23.54
N GLY A 30 6.26 -6.20 23.51
CA GLY A 30 7.19 -7.22 23.99
C GLY A 30 7.10 -8.53 23.20
N ILE A 31 6.91 -8.45 21.89
CA ILE A 31 6.88 -9.57 20.95
C ILE A 31 8.28 -9.68 20.32
N GLY A 32 8.89 -10.85 20.46
CA GLY A 32 10.15 -11.19 19.83
C GLY A 32 10.06 -11.25 18.32
N ARG A 33 11.21 -11.30 17.64
CA ARG A 33 11.28 -11.25 16.16
C ARG A 33 10.69 -12.48 15.47
N ASP A 34 10.50 -13.56 16.21
CA ASP A 34 9.86 -14.80 15.77
C ASP A 34 8.36 -14.84 16.12
N GLY A 35 7.84 -13.82 16.81
CA GLY A 35 6.45 -13.74 17.27
C GLY A 35 6.22 -14.24 18.69
N ARG A 36 7.25 -14.71 19.42
CA ARG A 36 7.07 -15.16 20.82
C ARG A 36 7.06 -14.01 21.81
N LEU A 37 6.20 -14.07 22.81
CA LEU A 37 6.19 -13.06 23.87
C LEU A 37 7.42 -13.15 24.77
N GLU A 38 7.96 -11.99 25.09
CA GLU A 38 8.99 -11.85 26.11
C GLU A 38 8.40 -12.11 27.51
N PRO A 39 9.16 -12.70 28.45
CA PRO A 39 8.63 -13.08 29.78
C PRO A 39 7.98 -11.93 30.56
N TYR A 40 8.48 -10.71 30.39
CA TYR A 40 7.95 -9.52 31.07
C TYR A 40 6.62 -9.01 30.49
N ALA A 41 6.26 -9.41 29.26
CA ALA A 41 5.07 -8.95 28.56
C ALA A 41 3.83 -9.84 28.81
N ILE A 42 4.00 -10.98 29.49
CA ILE A 42 2.95 -11.99 29.74
C ILE A 42 1.86 -11.45 30.70
N GLN A 43 2.21 -10.60 31.66
CA GLN A 43 1.29 -10.13 32.71
C GLN A 43 0.62 -8.77 32.39
N GLY A 44 0.91 -8.17 31.24
CA GLY A 44 0.35 -6.87 30.85
C GLY A 44 -1.08 -6.98 30.33
N VAL A 45 -1.97 -6.06 30.76
CA VAL A 45 -3.29 -5.86 30.14
C VAL A 45 -3.08 -5.08 28.85
N ASP A 46 -2.84 -5.79 27.75
CA ASP A 46 -2.50 -5.18 26.48
C ASP A 46 -3.20 -5.89 25.31
N ARG A 47 -3.70 -5.10 24.37
CA ARG A 47 -4.64 -5.50 23.31
C ARG A 47 -3.90 -5.83 22.02
N LYS A 48 -3.09 -6.89 22.07
CA LYS A 48 -2.32 -7.43 20.94
C LYS A 48 -3.22 -7.95 19.82
N ASP A 49 -4.39 -8.46 20.21
CA ASP A 49 -5.44 -9.03 19.36
C ASP A 49 -6.01 -8.06 18.30
N CYS A 50 -5.78 -6.76 18.43
CA CYS A 50 -6.17 -5.77 17.43
C CYS A 50 -5.35 -5.87 16.14
N PHE A 51 -4.04 -6.12 16.26
CA PHE A 51 -3.08 -6.13 15.14
C PHE A 51 -2.48 -7.51 14.86
N PHE A 52 -2.49 -8.40 15.84
CA PHE A 52 -1.94 -9.74 15.75
C PHE A 52 -3.05 -10.78 15.92
N TYR A 53 -2.82 -11.96 15.37
CA TYR A 53 -3.50 -13.18 15.80
C TYR A 53 -2.49 -14.10 16.48
N GLU A 54 -2.95 -14.93 17.41
CA GLU A 54 -2.14 -15.96 18.03
C GLU A 54 -2.28 -17.24 17.21
N ALA A 55 -1.17 -17.76 16.70
CA ALA A 55 -1.11 -19.03 16.00
C ALA A 55 -1.05 -20.21 17.00
N ASP A 56 -1.34 -21.42 16.52
CA ASP A 56 -1.37 -22.64 17.35
C ASP A 56 -0.06 -22.93 18.11
N ASP A 57 1.07 -22.41 17.61
CA ASP A 57 2.39 -22.53 18.23
C ASP A 57 2.72 -21.37 19.20
N THR A 58 1.71 -20.64 19.66
CA THR A 58 1.77 -19.51 20.61
C THR A 58 2.51 -18.28 20.10
N ARG A 59 2.73 -18.19 18.77
CA ARG A 59 3.34 -17.02 18.13
C ARG A 59 2.29 -16.00 17.76
N TYR A 60 2.58 -14.74 18.04
CA TYR A 60 1.82 -13.60 17.58
C TYR A 60 2.24 -13.27 16.15
N VAL A 61 1.30 -13.40 15.22
CA VAL A 61 1.51 -13.16 13.80
C VAL A 61 0.77 -11.88 13.39
N PRO A 62 1.44 -10.92 12.70
CA PRO A 62 0.79 -9.72 12.20
C PRO A 62 -0.36 -10.03 11.25
N ARG A 63 -1.49 -9.33 11.42
CA ARG A 63 -2.57 -9.26 10.42
C ARG A 63 -2.14 -8.30 9.31
N ALA A 64 -1.21 -8.75 8.48
CA ALA A 64 -0.60 -7.96 7.41
C ALA A 64 -0.48 -8.76 6.12
N LEU A 65 -0.80 -8.13 4.99
CA LEU A 65 -0.45 -8.59 3.65
C LEU A 65 0.62 -7.67 3.07
N LEU A 66 1.68 -8.26 2.54
CA LEU A 66 2.77 -7.55 1.87
C LEU A 66 2.68 -7.80 0.37
N ILE A 67 2.36 -6.75 -0.38
CA ILE A 67 2.02 -6.82 -1.78
C ILE A 67 3.01 -5.98 -2.57
N ASP A 68 3.75 -6.61 -3.47
CA ASP A 68 4.58 -5.91 -4.44
C ASP A 68 4.57 -6.65 -5.77
N LEU A 69 4.66 -5.89 -6.86
CA LEU A 69 4.82 -6.45 -8.21
C LEU A 69 6.29 -6.79 -8.49
N GLU A 70 7.22 -6.33 -7.65
CA GLU A 70 8.64 -6.62 -7.75
C GLU A 70 9.15 -7.38 -6.51
N PRO A 71 9.97 -8.44 -6.70
CA PRO A 71 10.34 -9.32 -5.61
C PRO A 71 11.32 -8.70 -4.60
N ARG A 72 12.04 -7.65 -5.00
CA ARG A 72 13.21 -7.13 -4.28
C ARG A 72 12.92 -6.81 -2.81
N VAL A 73 11.84 -6.07 -2.56
CA VAL A 73 11.53 -5.56 -1.21
C VAL A 73 10.95 -6.67 -0.34
N ILE A 74 10.04 -7.46 -0.89
CA ILE A 74 9.46 -8.63 -0.22
C ILE A 74 10.55 -9.63 0.18
N GLN A 75 11.49 -9.93 -0.71
CA GLN A 75 12.61 -10.82 -0.41
C GLN A 75 13.51 -10.26 0.69
N SER A 76 13.71 -8.93 0.72
CA SER A 76 14.45 -8.26 1.79
C SER A 76 13.75 -8.43 3.15
N VAL A 77 12.43 -8.35 3.20
CA VAL A 77 11.65 -8.59 4.44
C VAL A 77 11.74 -10.05 4.86
N LYS A 78 11.52 -10.99 3.93
CA LYS A 78 11.60 -12.45 4.17
C LYS A 78 12.97 -12.86 4.72
N ASN A 79 14.05 -12.29 4.19
CA ASN A 79 15.42 -12.59 4.61
C ASN A 79 15.87 -11.80 5.85
N SER A 80 15.04 -10.91 6.37
CA SER A 80 15.36 -10.14 7.57
C SER A 80 15.22 -10.99 8.84
N SER A 81 15.74 -10.50 9.97
CA SER A 81 15.54 -11.14 11.26
C SER A 81 14.08 -11.21 11.72
N PHE A 82 13.18 -10.42 11.09
CA PHE A 82 11.75 -10.42 11.36
C PHE A 82 10.96 -11.19 10.29
N GLY A 83 11.62 -11.81 9.31
CA GLY A 83 10.95 -12.66 8.31
C GLY A 83 10.03 -13.73 8.93
N PRO A 84 10.48 -14.48 9.97
CA PRO A 84 9.67 -15.50 10.64
C PRO A 84 8.42 -14.97 11.38
N LEU A 85 8.35 -13.65 11.66
CA LEU A 85 7.20 -13.04 12.31
C LEU A 85 5.95 -13.13 11.43
N PHE A 86 6.12 -12.96 10.11
CA PHE A 86 5.01 -12.88 9.17
C PHE A 86 4.58 -14.27 8.70
N ASN A 87 3.29 -14.42 8.40
CA ASN A 87 2.78 -15.60 7.72
C ASN A 87 3.37 -15.68 6.29
N PRO A 88 4.05 -16.77 5.89
CA PRO A 88 4.59 -16.93 4.54
C PRO A 88 3.55 -16.77 3.42
N GLU A 89 2.29 -17.16 3.69
CA GLU A 89 1.16 -17.06 2.74
C GLU A 89 0.65 -15.61 2.58
N ASN A 90 1.16 -14.67 3.38
CA ASN A 90 0.76 -13.26 3.33
C ASN A 90 1.68 -12.39 2.48
N PHE A 91 2.70 -12.99 1.86
CA PHE A 91 3.57 -12.31 0.91
C PHE A 91 3.08 -12.58 -0.51
N PHE A 92 2.53 -11.55 -1.16
CA PHE A 92 2.19 -11.63 -2.56
C PHE A 92 3.44 -11.35 -3.41
N LEU A 93 3.80 -12.33 -4.25
CA LEU A 93 4.81 -12.24 -5.29
C LEU A 93 4.19 -12.77 -6.58
N ASP A 94 4.13 -11.98 -7.64
CA ASP A 94 3.63 -12.47 -8.91
C ASP A 94 4.66 -13.42 -9.56
N ILE A 95 4.42 -14.72 -9.46
CA ILE A 95 5.26 -15.77 -10.04
C ILE A 95 5.17 -15.87 -11.56
N ARG A 96 4.27 -15.10 -12.20
CA ARG A 96 4.06 -15.12 -13.66
C ARG A 96 4.97 -14.17 -14.43
N ASP A 97 5.94 -13.54 -13.75
CA ASP A 97 6.96 -12.67 -14.35
C ASP A 97 6.37 -11.58 -15.27
N ARG A 98 5.25 -10.98 -14.86
CA ARG A 98 4.63 -9.84 -15.59
C ARG A 98 5.47 -8.57 -15.53
N GLY A 99 6.55 -8.59 -14.75
CA GLY A 99 7.39 -7.44 -14.44
C GLY A 99 6.72 -6.49 -13.43
N GLY A 100 7.50 -5.51 -12.96
CA GLY A 100 6.99 -4.46 -12.09
C GLY A 100 6.10 -3.45 -12.83
N ALA A 101 5.44 -2.56 -12.08
CA ALA A 101 4.67 -1.46 -12.67
C ALA A 101 5.53 -0.37 -13.33
N GLY A 102 6.85 -0.36 -13.12
CA GLY A 102 7.78 0.55 -13.81
C GLY A 102 7.48 2.04 -13.59
N ASN A 103 7.11 2.42 -12.36
CA ASN A 103 6.66 3.78 -12.02
C ASN A 103 5.50 4.32 -12.89
N ASN A 104 4.69 3.44 -13.47
CA ASN A 104 3.51 3.80 -14.25
C ASN A 104 2.22 3.40 -13.53
N TRP A 105 1.40 4.39 -13.20
CA TRP A 105 0.10 4.18 -12.54
C TRP A 105 -0.82 3.26 -13.33
N ALA A 106 -0.96 3.47 -14.65
CA ALA A 106 -1.84 2.68 -15.49
C ALA A 106 -1.40 1.22 -15.58
N SER A 107 -0.07 0.98 -15.60
CA SER A 107 0.49 -0.38 -15.51
C SER A 107 0.11 -1.04 -14.19
N GLY A 108 0.33 -0.37 -13.06
CA GLY A 108 -0.03 -0.90 -11.74
C GLY A 108 -1.53 -1.19 -11.59
N TYR A 109 -2.38 -0.29 -12.08
CA TYR A 109 -3.84 -0.45 -12.01
C TYR A 109 -4.32 -1.63 -12.89
N SER A 110 -3.86 -1.70 -14.14
CA SER A 110 -4.18 -2.80 -15.07
C SER A 110 -3.70 -4.16 -14.55
N GLN A 111 -2.50 -4.19 -13.95
CA GLN A 111 -2.02 -5.39 -13.27
C GLN A 111 -2.93 -5.75 -12.09
N GLY A 112 -3.37 -4.79 -11.28
CA GLY A 112 -4.37 -5.04 -10.22
C GLY A 112 -5.62 -5.77 -10.72
N GLN A 113 -6.18 -5.31 -11.84
CA GLN A 113 -7.33 -5.96 -12.48
C GLN A 113 -7.01 -7.40 -12.91
N ALA A 114 -5.83 -7.63 -13.50
CA ALA A 114 -5.40 -8.96 -13.94
C ALA A 114 -5.04 -9.91 -12.78
N LEU A 115 -4.81 -9.37 -11.58
CA LEU A 115 -4.39 -10.06 -10.37
C LEU A 115 -5.52 -10.20 -9.34
N ASP A 116 -6.74 -9.74 -9.68
CA ASP A 116 -7.85 -9.58 -8.76
C ASP A 116 -8.12 -10.81 -7.90
N GLU A 117 -8.36 -11.96 -8.54
CA GLU A 117 -8.68 -13.22 -7.87
C GLU A 117 -7.61 -13.60 -6.84
N LEU A 118 -6.33 -13.56 -7.22
CA LEU A 118 -5.23 -13.92 -6.32
C LEU A 118 -5.08 -12.96 -5.14
N LEU A 119 -5.25 -11.66 -5.38
CA LEU A 119 -5.12 -10.65 -4.33
C LEU A 119 -6.28 -10.76 -3.33
N PHE A 120 -7.49 -10.97 -3.83
CA PHE A 120 -8.67 -11.06 -2.98
C PHE A 120 -8.81 -12.40 -2.29
N ASP A 121 -8.32 -13.51 -2.87
CA ASP A 121 -8.22 -14.77 -2.13
C ASP A 121 -7.38 -14.61 -0.86
N MET A 122 -6.27 -13.86 -0.93
CA MET A 122 -5.43 -13.56 0.24
C MET A 122 -6.13 -12.62 1.23
N ILE A 123 -6.78 -11.55 0.73
CA ILE A 123 -7.48 -10.57 1.57
C ILE A 123 -8.66 -11.23 2.29
N ASP A 124 -9.45 -12.00 1.58
CA ASP A 124 -10.66 -12.66 2.09
C ASP A 124 -10.27 -13.71 3.13
N ARG A 125 -9.23 -14.51 2.88
CA ARG A 125 -8.67 -15.45 3.87
C ARG A 125 -8.29 -14.76 5.19
N GLU A 126 -7.59 -13.63 5.13
CA GLU A 126 -7.16 -12.91 6.34
C GLU A 126 -8.30 -12.13 7.01
N ALA A 127 -9.27 -11.66 6.23
CA ALA A 127 -10.48 -11.02 6.73
C ALA A 127 -11.41 -12.01 7.45
N GLU A 128 -11.56 -13.23 6.93
CA GLU A 128 -12.33 -14.31 7.55
C GLU A 128 -11.66 -14.84 8.83
N ASN A 129 -10.34 -14.81 8.89
CA ASN A 129 -9.56 -15.11 10.10
C ASN A 129 -9.70 -14.02 11.21
N ALA A 130 -10.47 -12.96 10.97
CA ALA A 130 -10.74 -11.90 11.94
C ALA A 130 -12.19 -12.00 12.46
N ASP A 131 -12.35 -12.47 13.70
CA ASP A 131 -13.65 -12.57 14.40
C ASP A 131 -14.50 -11.29 14.33
N SER A 132 -13.85 -10.12 14.34
CA SER A 132 -14.49 -8.82 14.29
C SER A 132 -13.61 -7.81 13.55
N LEU A 133 -13.51 -8.00 12.23
CA LEU A 133 -12.83 -7.09 11.32
C LEU A 133 -13.49 -5.69 11.36
N ALA A 134 -12.74 -4.71 11.86
CA ALA A 134 -13.16 -3.32 11.94
C ALA A 134 -12.83 -2.53 10.65
N GLY A 135 -11.74 -2.88 9.98
CA GLY A 135 -11.27 -2.13 8.83
C GLY A 135 -9.94 -2.59 8.26
N PHE A 136 -9.54 -1.89 7.21
CA PHE A 136 -8.28 -2.05 6.50
C PHE A 136 -7.41 -0.81 6.68
N GLN A 137 -6.11 -1.03 6.87
CA GLN A 137 -5.09 0.01 6.79
C GLN A 137 -4.25 -0.20 5.53
N LEU A 138 -4.34 0.72 4.57
CA LEU A 138 -3.55 0.67 3.36
C LEU A 138 -2.32 1.57 3.48
N CYS A 139 -1.12 1.00 3.55
CA CYS A 139 0.14 1.72 3.51
C CYS A 139 0.74 1.66 2.11
N HIS A 140 0.85 2.80 1.43
CA HIS A 140 1.27 2.87 0.03
C HIS A 140 1.90 4.23 -0.31
N SER A 141 2.60 4.32 -1.43
CA SER A 141 3.09 5.60 -1.97
C SER A 141 2.29 6.04 -3.18
N ILE A 142 2.10 7.35 -3.32
CA ILE A 142 1.46 7.94 -4.50
C ILE A 142 2.42 8.13 -5.68
N ALA A 143 3.73 7.99 -5.46
CA ALA A 143 4.76 8.27 -6.47
C ALA A 143 5.21 7.03 -7.28
N GLY A 144 4.97 5.82 -6.77
CA GLY A 144 5.38 4.57 -7.42
C GLY A 144 4.25 3.91 -8.20
N GLY A 145 4.56 3.11 -9.22
CA GLY A 145 3.55 2.46 -10.08
C GLY A 145 2.70 1.43 -9.31
N THR A 146 3.33 0.57 -8.50
CA THR A 146 2.63 -0.40 -7.65
C THR A 146 1.83 0.30 -6.54
N GLY A 147 2.50 1.16 -5.76
CA GLY A 147 1.85 1.85 -4.64
C GLY A 147 0.67 2.71 -5.08
N SER A 148 0.78 3.42 -6.19
CA SER A 148 -0.27 4.30 -6.69
C SER A 148 -1.31 3.55 -7.52
N GLY A 149 -0.90 2.83 -8.56
CA GLY A 149 -1.79 2.14 -9.50
C GLY A 149 -2.51 0.95 -8.88
N LEU A 150 -1.74 -0.06 -8.43
CA LEU A 150 -2.32 -1.23 -7.77
C LEU A 150 -3.01 -0.85 -6.45
N GLY A 151 -2.44 0.09 -5.70
CA GLY A 151 -3.09 0.63 -4.50
C GLY A 151 -4.45 1.27 -4.80
N SER A 152 -4.60 2.01 -5.90
CA SER A 152 -5.88 2.60 -6.30
C SER A 152 -6.92 1.53 -6.62
N TYR A 153 -6.53 0.50 -7.37
CA TYR A 153 -7.39 -0.64 -7.67
C TYR A 153 -7.89 -1.34 -6.40
N LEU A 154 -6.99 -1.63 -5.46
CA LEU A 154 -7.33 -2.25 -4.19
C LEU A 154 -8.31 -1.39 -3.38
N MET A 155 -8.13 -0.06 -3.33
CA MET A 155 -9.05 0.81 -2.61
C MET A 155 -10.48 0.77 -3.16
N GLU A 156 -10.63 0.76 -4.48
CA GLU A 156 -11.93 0.66 -5.15
C GLU A 156 -12.60 -0.68 -4.81
N GLN A 157 -11.88 -1.78 -5.02
CA GLN A 157 -12.41 -3.12 -4.79
C GLN A 157 -12.73 -3.40 -3.31
N LEU A 158 -11.90 -2.93 -2.37
CA LEU A 158 -12.18 -3.05 -0.93
C LEU A 158 -13.44 -2.29 -0.54
N ARG A 159 -13.67 -1.12 -1.14
CA ARG A 159 -14.88 -0.34 -0.85
C ARG A 159 -16.15 -1.03 -1.36
N ASP A 160 -16.06 -1.72 -2.48
CA ASP A 160 -17.19 -2.47 -3.07
C ASP A 160 -17.46 -3.78 -2.32
N ARG A 161 -16.42 -4.55 -1.97
CA ARG A 161 -16.54 -5.86 -1.30
C ARG A 161 -16.78 -5.75 0.20
N TYR A 162 -16.21 -4.74 0.85
CA TYR A 162 -16.27 -4.51 2.30
C TYR A 162 -16.89 -3.13 2.65
N PRO A 163 -18.14 -2.85 2.22
CA PRO A 163 -18.72 -1.50 2.30
C PRO A 163 -19.02 -1.02 3.73
N LYS A 164 -18.95 -1.91 4.72
CA LYS A 164 -19.20 -1.58 6.14
C LYS A 164 -17.92 -1.39 6.94
N GLN A 165 -16.78 -1.82 6.40
CA GLN A 165 -15.47 -1.73 7.03
C GLN A 165 -14.86 -0.34 6.76
N VAL A 166 -14.13 0.19 7.74
CA VAL A 166 -13.39 1.43 7.54
C VAL A 166 -12.17 1.14 6.67
N LEU A 167 -11.98 1.93 5.61
CA LEU A 167 -10.74 1.94 4.85
C LEU A 167 -9.93 3.20 5.22
N GLN A 168 -8.81 3.01 5.89
CA GLN A 168 -7.88 4.07 6.24
C GLN A 168 -6.61 3.95 5.41
N THR A 169 -6.11 5.05 4.85
CA THR A 169 -4.87 5.06 4.07
C THR A 169 -3.77 5.84 4.80
N TYR A 170 -2.55 5.34 4.65
CA TYR A 170 -1.32 6.03 5.01
C TYR A 170 -0.52 6.22 3.73
N SER A 171 -0.74 7.35 3.07
CA SER A 171 -0.22 7.65 1.74
C SER A 171 1.06 8.48 1.82
N ILE A 172 2.14 8.00 1.22
CA ILE A 172 3.43 8.68 1.19
C ILE A 172 3.54 9.53 -0.07
N PHE A 173 3.70 10.84 0.15
CA PHE A 173 3.89 11.85 -0.90
C PHE A 173 5.36 11.91 -1.36
N PRO A 174 5.62 12.20 -2.65
CA PRO A 174 6.98 12.37 -3.15
C PRO A 174 7.63 13.62 -2.55
N ASN A 175 8.95 13.60 -2.49
CA ASN A 175 9.74 14.79 -2.20
C ASN A 175 9.84 15.67 -3.45
N GLN A 176 9.17 16.82 -3.43
CA GLN A 176 9.08 17.74 -4.57
C GLN A 176 10.43 18.39 -4.94
N SER A 177 11.44 18.34 -4.06
CA SER A 177 12.77 18.89 -4.35
C SER A 177 13.57 18.07 -5.38
N TYR A 178 13.17 16.83 -5.65
CA TYR A 178 13.81 15.97 -6.66
C TYR A 178 13.05 15.94 -8.01
N GLY A 179 11.92 16.64 -8.13
CA GLY A 179 10.95 16.51 -9.23
C GLY A 179 11.14 17.41 -10.47
N LEU A 180 12.36 17.81 -10.81
CA LEU A 180 12.65 18.53 -12.06
C LEU A 180 13.04 17.61 -13.24
N GLY A 181 13.00 16.29 -13.06
CA GLY A 181 13.34 15.33 -14.11
C GLY A 181 12.33 14.19 -14.19
N SER A 182 11.53 14.19 -15.27
CA SER A 182 10.69 13.09 -15.77
C SER A 182 9.50 12.62 -14.92
N GLY A 183 8.29 13.03 -15.34
CA GLY A 183 7.06 12.24 -15.16
C GLY A 183 6.16 12.54 -13.96
N GLU A 184 6.60 13.34 -12.98
CA GLU A 184 5.90 13.43 -11.68
C GLU A 184 4.68 14.37 -11.62
N ARG A 185 4.24 14.94 -12.75
CA ARG A 185 3.00 15.72 -12.82
C ARG A 185 2.09 15.17 -13.90
N HIS A 186 1.12 14.34 -13.50
CA HIS A 186 -0.09 14.10 -14.29
C HIS A 186 -1.24 14.94 -13.73
N ALA A 187 -1.10 16.27 -13.82
CA ALA A 187 -2.15 17.21 -13.52
C ALA A 187 -1.82 18.57 -14.15
N ASP A 188 -2.10 18.71 -15.45
CA ASP A 188 -2.73 19.95 -15.94
C ASP A 188 -3.42 19.69 -17.29
N ALA A 189 -4.69 19.28 -17.22
CA ALA A 189 -5.55 19.12 -18.38
C ALA A 189 -6.94 19.62 -18.01
N ARG A 190 -7.05 20.88 -17.56
CA ARG A 190 -8.35 21.54 -17.33
C ARG A 190 -8.23 23.05 -17.14
N GLU A 191 -7.61 23.77 -18.07
CA GLU A 191 -7.78 25.24 -18.07
C GLU A 191 -7.59 25.93 -19.43
N HIS A 192 -8.17 25.39 -20.52
CA HIS A 192 -8.44 26.22 -21.72
C HIS A 192 -9.91 26.11 -22.11
N GLY A 193 -10.73 26.76 -21.27
CA GLY A 193 -12.12 27.08 -21.57
C GLY A 193 -12.36 28.56 -21.26
N ASN A 194 -12.48 29.35 -22.33
CA ASN A 194 -13.16 30.65 -22.39
C ASN A 194 -12.42 31.90 -21.89
N GLY A 195 -12.01 32.74 -22.85
CA GLY A 195 -11.55 34.11 -22.62
C GLY A 195 -11.67 34.89 -23.92
N GLY A 196 -12.90 35.31 -24.24
CA GLY A 196 -13.18 36.16 -25.39
C GLY A 196 -12.44 37.50 -25.31
N GLY A 197 -11.90 37.92 -26.45
CA GLY A 197 -11.29 39.22 -26.65
C GLY A 197 -11.22 39.52 -28.14
N LEU A 198 -12.27 40.13 -28.67
CA LEU A 198 -12.27 40.80 -29.97
C LEU A 198 -11.11 41.81 -29.99
N ASN A 199 -10.18 41.69 -30.94
CA ASN A 199 -9.43 42.84 -31.40
C ASN A 199 -9.53 42.94 -32.92
N THR A 200 -10.40 43.84 -33.34
CA THR A 200 -10.58 44.30 -34.71
C THR A 200 -9.49 45.32 -35.04
N GLY A 201 -8.74 45.07 -36.11
CA GLY A 201 -8.36 46.17 -37.00
C GLY A 201 -6.86 46.46 -37.16
N LEU A 202 -6.51 46.53 -38.45
CA LEU A 202 -5.52 47.41 -39.08
C LEU A 202 -4.08 46.90 -39.19
N SER A 203 -3.81 46.29 -40.34
CA SER A 203 -2.52 46.38 -41.04
C SER A 203 -2.22 47.80 -41.48
N PRO A 204 -0.96 48.24 -41.42
CA PRO A 204 -0.41 49.16 -42.41
C PRO A 204 0.74 48.51 -43.20
N THR A 205 0.75 48.86 -44.47
CA THR A 205 1.73 48.60 -45.52
C THR A 205 2.96 49.52 -45.40
N ASP A 206 3.95 49.23 -46.26
CA ASP A 206 5.00 50.10 -46.83
C ASP A 206 6.30 50.23 -45.99
N GLU A 207 7.43 49.67 -46.43
CA GLU A 207 8.43 50.14 -47.44
C GLU A 207 9.57 50.96 -46.79
N ASP A 208 10.76 50.80 -47.39
CA ASP A 208 12.06 51.49 -47.18
C ASP A 208 12.96 51.06 -46.01
N ASP A 209 13.94 50.19 -46.29
CA ASP A 209 15.36 50.54 -46.58
C ASP A 209 16.19 49.28 -46.95
#